data_AF-A0A4Q7EVH3-F1
#
_entry.id   AF-A0A4Q7EVH3-F1
#
_cell.length_a   1.000
_cell.length_b   1.000
_cell.length_c   1.000
_cell.angle_alpha   90.00
_cell.angle_beta   90.00
_cell.angle_gamma   90.00
#
_symmetry.space_group_name_H-M   'P 1'
#
loop_
_entity.id
_entity.type
_entity.pdbx_description
1 polymer ?
#
loop_
_entity_poly.entity_id
_entity_poly.type
_entity_poly.pdbx_seq_one_letter_code
_entity_poly.pdbx_strand_id
1 'polypeptide(L)'
;MNNSAAQYLAAGQSVTESFVVTVNDGHGSTSTQTVTVTITGTNDLATVSSDSRSVTEGDTAAALNASGQLTITDPDTGEAHVVAQTNVHGSYGDFSIDANGAWSYTGNGAHNELTAGQQMQDQFTVTSQDGTATGTV
;
A
#
# COMPACT_ATOMS: atom_id res chain seq x y z
N MET A 1 -9.64 -2.11 -28.66
CA MET A 1 -10.13 -2.55 -27.34
C MET A 1 -9.45 -1.66 -26.31
N ASN A 2 -10.19 -0.73 -25.70
CA ASN A 2 -9.70 0.07 -24.57
C ASN A 2 -10.47 -0.41 -23.34
N ASN A 3 -10.04 -1.52 -22.73
CA ASN A 3 -10.65 -1.95 -21.49
C ASN A 3 -9.92 -1.30 -20.32
N SER A 4 -10.25 -0.05 -20.00
CA SER A 4 -9.68 0.64 -18.85
C SER A 4 -9.97 -0.04 -17.52
N ALA A 5 -10.98 -0.92 -17.45
CA ALA A 5 -11.25 -1.72 -16.24
C ALA A 5 -10.13 -2.73 -15.94
N ALA A 6 -9.36 -3.14 -16.96
CA ALA A 6 -8.23 -4.06 -16.77
C ALA A 6 -7.09 -3.45 -15.97
N GLN A 7 -6.96 -2.11 -15.98
CA GLN A 7 -5.91 -1.37 -15.26
C GLN A 7 -6.07 -1.41 -13.73
N TYR A 8 -7.23 -1.85 -13.24
CA TYR A 8 -7.52 -1.91 -11.80
C TYR A 8 -7.64 -3.35 -11.30
N LEU A 9 -7.31 -4.34 -12.14
CA LEU A 9 -7.38 -5.76 -11.80
C LEU A 9 -6.04 -6.22 -11.21
N ALA A 10 -6.07 -6.57 -9.93
CA ALA A 10 -4.93 -7.20 -9.26
C ALA A 10 -4.45 -8.47 -9.98
N ALA A 11 -3.21 -8.86 -9.71
CA ALA A 11 -2.59 -10.04 -10.32
C ALA A 11 -3.47 -11.29 -10.22
N GLY A 12 -3.78 -11.88 -11.38
CA GLY A 12 -4.60 -13.10 -11.45
C GLY A 12 -6.11 -12.87 -11.38
N GLN A 13 -6.59 -11.66 -11.12
CA GLN A 13 -7.99 -11.31 -11.38
C GLN A 13 -8.25 -11.29 -12.89
N SER A 14 -9.50 -11.53 -13.29
CA SER A 14 -9.87 -11.49 -14.70
C SER A 14 -11.29 -11.01 -14.88
N VAL A 15 -11.54 -10.28 -15.96
CA VAL A 15 -12.86 -9.92 -16.44
C VAL A 15 -13.10 -10.59 -17.79
N THR A 16 -14.32 -11.04 -18.01
CA THR A 16 -14.71 -11.69 -19.27
C THR A 16 -15.78 -10.87 -19.96
N GLU A 17 -15.55 -10.54 -21.22
CA GLU A 17 -16.51 -9.86 -22.07
C GLU A 17 -16.97 -10.81 -23.18
N SER A 18 -18.28 -10.86 -23.44
CA SER A 18 -18.86 -11.76 -24.44
C SER A 18 -19.61 -10.98 -25.51
N PHE A 19 -19.25 -11.21 -26.76
CA PHE A 19 -19.86 -10.61 -27.93
C PHE A 19 -20.66 -11.67 -28.68
N VAL A 20 -21.96 -11.43 -28.88
CA VAL A 20 -22.79 -12.32 -29.69
C VAL A 20 -22.71 -11.86 -31.14
N VAL A 21 -22.06 -12.66 -31.99
CA VAL A 21 -22.01 -12.45 -33.44
C VAL A 21 -23.22 -13.14 -34.05
N THR A 22 -24.05 -12.40 -34.78
CA THR A 22 -25.17 -12.96 -35.53
C THR A 22 -24.83 -12.91 -37.02
N VAL A 23 -24.84 -14.06 -37.69
CA VAL A 23 -24.71 -14.17 -39.14
C VAL A 23 -26.08 -14.47 -39.76
N ASN A 24 -26.38 -13.81 -40.87
CA ASN A 24 -27.61 -14.00 -41.67
C ASN A 24 -27.22 -14.50 -43.06
N ASP A 25 -27.93 -15.51 -43.56
CA ASP A 25 -27.67 -16.11 -44.89
C ASP A 25 -28.29 -15.33 -46.07
N GLY A 26 -28.94 -14.19 -45.80
CA GLY A 26 -29.64 -13.37 -46.79
C GLY A 26 -30.99 -13.93 -47.23
N HIS A 27 -31.40 -15.10 -46.71
CA HIS A 27 -32.62 -15.82 -47.07
C HIS A 27 -33.57 -16.02 -45.88
N GLY A 28 -33.30 -15.34 -44.76
CA GLY A 28 -34.17 -15.30 -43.58
C GLY A 28 -33.72 -16.20 -42.43
N SER A 29 -32.65 -16.97 -42.57
CA SER A 29 -32.07 -17.73 -41.47
C SER A 29 -30.93 -16.95 -40.82
N THR A 30 -30.85 -17.02 -39.50
CA THR A 30 -29.71 -16.50 -38.73
C THR A 30 -29.07 -17.58 -37.87
N SER A 31 -27.78 -17.45 -37.62
CA SER A 31 -27.03 -18.25 -36.65
C SER A 31 -26.25 -17.31 -35.75
N THR A 32 -26.17 -17.64 -34.46
CA THR A 32 -25.41 -16.86 -33.48
C THR A 32 -24.18 -17.63 -33.02
N GLN A 33 -23.10 -16.90 -32.75
CA GLN A 33 -21.90 -17.42 -32.12
C GLN A 33 -21.45 -16.42 -31.05
N THR A 34 -21.22 -16.90 -29.84
CA THR A 34 -20.61 -16.09 -28.79
C THR A 34 -19.09 -16.12 -28.95
N VAL A 35 -18.49 -14.94 -28.98
CA VAL A 35 -17.04 -14.72 -28.89
C VAL A 35 -16.75 -14.19 -27.49
N THR A 36 -15.93 -14.92 -26.75
CA THR A 36 -15.56 -14.56 -25.38
C THR A 36 -14.13 -14.04 -25.35
N VAL A 37 -13.94 -12.88 -24.75
CA VAL A 37 -12.64 -12.25 -24.52
C VAL A 37 -12.39 -12.24 -23.01
N THR A 38 -11.33 -12.89 -22.57
CA THR A 38 -10.88 -12.86 -21.18
C THR A 38 -9.69 -11.92 -21.06
N ILE A 39 -9.77 -11.02 -20.09
CA ILE A 39 -8.71 -10.05 -19.79
C ILE A 39 -8.25 -10.34 -18.37
N THR A 40 -6.97 -10.64 -18.23
CA THR A 40 -6.33 -10.95 -16.95
C THR A 40 -5.51 -9.76 -16.48
N GLY A 41 -5.68 -9.41 -15.21
CA GLY A 41 -4.94 -8.36 -14.53
C GLY A 41 -3.49 -8.75 -14.26
N THR A 42 -2.63 -7.73 -14.21
CA THR A 42 -1.23 -7.81 -13.82
C THR A 42 -1.03 -6.95 -12.59
N ASN A 43 -0.11 -7.30 -11.71
CA ASN A 43 0.25 -6.45 -10.57
C ASN A 43 0.85 -5.13 -11.07
N ASP A 44 0.26 -4.02 -10.67
CA ASP A 44 0.83 -2.69 -10.83
C ASP A 44 1.72 -2.35 -9.62
N LEU A 45 2.50 -1.27 -9.71
CA LEU A 45 3.38 -0.86 -8.61
C LEU A 45 2.62 0.09 -7.68
N ALA A 46 2.63 -0.23 -6.39
CA ALA A 46 2.18 0.67 -5.34
C ALA A 46 3.10 1.89 -5.18
N THR A 47 2.64 2.88 -4.43
CA THR A 47 3.51 3.89 -3.82
C THR A 47 3.18 4.03 -2.34
N VAL A 48 4.22 4.15 -1.51
CA VAL A 48 4.12 4.39 -0.07
C VAL A 48 5.01 5.59 0.25
N SER A 49 4.44 6.64 0.84
CA SER A 49 5.23 7.79 1.26
C SER A 49 6.18 7.43 2.41
N SER A 50 7.14 8.29 2.68
CA SER A 50 7.97 8.21 3.88
C SER A 50 7.68 9.39 4.80
N ASP A 51 7.90 9.19 6.09
CA ASP A 51 7.82 10.24 7.11
C ASP A 51 9.10 10.21 7.93
N SER A 52 9.40 11.29 8.63
CA SER A 52 10.54 11.32 9.55
C SER A 52 10.28 12.34 10.64
N ARG A 53 10.61 11.97 11.89
CA ARG A 53 10.62 12.91 13.00
C ARG A 53 11.95 12.83 13.73
N SER A 54 12.44 14.01 14.12
CA SER A 54 13.61 14.12 14.99
C SER A 54 13.14 14.49 16.38
N VAL A 55 13.72 13.83 17.38
CA VAL A 55 13.54 14.16 18.79
C VAL A 55 14.92 14.50 19.36
N THR A 56 14.99 15.48 20.25
CA THR A 56 16.27 15.97 20.80
C THR A 56 16.36 15.63 22.28
N GLU A 57 17.58 15.48 22.79
CA GLU A 57 17.84 15.31 24.22
C GLU A 57 17.16 16.42 25.07
N GLY A 58 16.55 16.03 26.20
CA GLY A 58 15.82 16.92 27.11
C GLY A 58 14.30 16.88 26.93
N ASP A 59 13.84 16.30 25.83
CA ASP A 59 12.44 15.92 25.65
C ASP A 59 12.06 14.84 26.68
N THR A 60 10.96 15.05 27.40
CA THR A 60 10.43 14.01 28.30
C THR A 60 10.14 12.72 27.51
N ALA A 61 10.08 11.56 28.18
CA ALA A 61 9.67 10.31 27.51
C ALA A 61 8.36 10.45 26.71
N ALA A 62 7.45 11.34 27.16
CA ALA A 62 6.21 11.64 26.43
C ALA A 62 6.41 12.48 25.14
N ALA A 63 7.50 13.24 25.04
CA ALA A 63 7.86 14.02 23.86
C ALA A 63 8.56 13.17 22.78
N LEU A 64 9.02 11.97 23.12
CA LEU A 64 9.43 10.94 22.15
C LEU A 64 8.22 10.31 21.44
N ASN A 65 7.02 10.46 21.99
CA ASN A 65 5.83 9.94 21.34
C ASN A 65 5.57 10.72 20.04
N ALA A 66 5.41 9.97 18.97
CA ALA A 66 5.18 10.52 17.65
C ALA A 66 4.06 9.75 16.96
N SER A 67 3.40 10.41 16.03
CA SER A 67 2.39 9.79 15.18
C SER A 67 2.33 10.54 13.87
N GLY A 68 1.85 9.86 12.84
CA GLY A 68 1.66 10.44 11.52
C GLY A 68 0.82 9.55 10.63
N GLN A 69 0.84 9.88 9.35
CA GLN A 69 0.03 9.21 8.34
C GLN A 69 0.86 9.08 7.07
N LEU A 70 1.08 7.84 6.61
CA LEU A 70 1.65 7.60 5.29
C LEU A 70 0.55 7.70 4.23
N THR A 71 0.90 8.20 3.05
CA THR A 71 0.04 8.11 1.87
C THR A 71 0.37 6.82 1.12
N ILE A 72 -0.66 6.03 0.83
CA ILE A 72 -0.55 4.79 0.06
C ILE A 72 -1.44 4.90 -1.16
N THR A 73 -0.90 4.57 -2.32
CA THR A 73 -1.66 4.47 -3.57
C THR A 73 -1.32 3.18 -4.28
N ASP A 74 -2.33 2.53 -4.83
CA ASP A 74 -2.15 1.37 -5.70
C ASP A 74 -3.19 1.44 -6.82
N PRO A 75 -2.81 1.28 -8.10
CA PRO A 75 -3.77 1.12 -9.19
C PRO A 75 -4.67 -0.12 -9.02
N ASP A 76 -4.17 -1.18 -8.38
CA ASP A 76 -4.93 -2.42 -8.19
C ASP A 76 -6.04 -2.27 -7.14
N THR A 77 -7.25 -2.69 -7.52
CA THR A 77 -8.44 -2.48 -6.69
C THR A 77 -8.28 -3.18 -5.35
N GLY A 78 -8.26 -2.39 -4.27
CA GLY A 78 -8.19 -2.89 -2.91
C GLY A 78 -6.76 -3.10 -2.39
N GLU A 79 -5.73 -2.81 -3.18
CA GLU A 79 -4.33 -3.02 -2.78
C GLU A 79 -3.65 -1.75 -2.22
N ALA A 80 -4.36 -0.62 -2.20
CA ALA A 80 -3.90 0.67 -1.65
C ALA A 80 -3.85 0.69 -0.11
N HIS A 81 -3.11 -0.24 0.50
CA HIS A 81 -2.85 -0.36 1.92
C HIS A 81 -1.47 -0.99 2.17
N VAL A 82 -1.01 -0.93 3.43
CA VAL A 82 0.27 -1.52 3.85
C VAL A 82 0.05 -2.72 4.75
N VAL A 83 1.09 -3.55 4.87
CA VAL A 83 1.13 -4.60 5.88
C VAL A 83 1.23 -3.95 7.26
N ALA A 84 0.16 -4.09 8.06
CA ALA A 84 0.11 -3.56 9.41
C ALA A 84 1.22 -4.15 10.29
N GLN A 85 1.83 -3.32 11.12
CA GLN A 85 2.87 -3.71 12.06
C GLN A 85 2.45 -3.27 13.45
N THR A 86 2.70 -4.09 14.46
CA THR A 86 2.32 -3.78 15.84
C THR A 86 3.49 -4.06 16.77
N ASN A 87 3.79 -3.09 17.65
CA ASN A 87 4.85 -3.15 18.65
C ASN A 87 6.20 -3.63 18.08
N VAL A 88 6.61 -3.06 16.95
CA VAL A 88 7.94 -3.27 16.39
C VAL A 88 8.94 -2.54 17.29
N HIS A 89 9.77 -3.30 17.99
CA HIS A 89 10.75 -2.76 18.91
C HIS A 89 11.91 -2.07 18.16
N GLY A 90 12.02 -0.76 18.34
CA GLY A 90 13.20 0.03 18.02
C GLY A 90 14.18 0.09 19.19
N SER A 91 15.25 0.86 19.03
CA SER A 91 16.24 1.09 20.09
C SER A 91 15.71 2.06 21.15
N TYR A 92 14.88 3.01 20.75
CA TYR A 92 14.44 4.14 21.57
C TYR A 92 12.92 4.14 21.83
N GLY A 93 12.20 3.13 21.31
CA GLY A 93 10.75 3.06 21.41
C GLY A 93 10.13 1.96 20.57
N ASP A 94 8.81 1.94 20.58
CA ASP A 94 7.99 0.93 19.90
C ASP A 94 7.17 1.57 18.79
N PHE A 95 7.23 0.99 17.59
CA PHE A 95 6.50 1.44 16.41
C PHE A 95 5.28 0.56 16.12
N SER A 96 4.20 1.19 15.68
CA SER A 96 3.02 0.49 15.12
C SER A 96 2.47 1.29 13.95
N ILE A 97 1.92 0.59 12.96
CA ILE A 97 1.21 1.17 11.83
C ILE A 97 0.02 0.30 11.45
N ASP A 98 -1.14 0.92 11.22
CA ASP A 98 -2.30 0.23 10.70
C ASP A 98 -2.26 0.08 9.17
N ALA A 99 -3.17 -0.71 8.61
CA ALA A 99 -3.21 -0.94 7.16
C ALA A 99 -3.45 0.36 6.35
N ASN A 100 -4.10 1.36 6.96
CA ASN A 100 -4.39 2.63 6.31
C ASN A 100 -3.19 3.59 6.35
N GLY A 101 -2.09 3.22 7.01
CA GLY A 101 -0.87 4.03 7.11
C GLY A 101 -0.83 4.95 8.32
N ALA A 102 -1.81 4.88 9.23
CA ALA A 102 -1.76 5.64 10.47
C ALA A 102 -0.74 4.97 11.40
N TRP A 103 0.32 5.70 11.73
CA TRP A 103 1.43 5.17 12.51
C TRP A 103 1.57 5.89 13.85
N SER A 104 2.08 5.16 14.83
CA SER A 104 2.47 5.67 16.14
C SER A 104 3.82 5.11 16.54
N TYR A 105 4.55 5.93 17.28
CA TYR A 105 5.82 5.58 17.89
C TYR A 105 5.76 6.01 19.35
N THR A 106 6.07 5.09 20.27
CA THR A 106 6.04 5.32 21.71
C THR A 106 7.45 5.20 22.28
N GLY A 107 7.98 6.29 22.84
CA GLY A 107 9.33 6.26 23.42
C GLY A 107 9.41 5.42 24.70
N ASN A 108 10.53 4.72 24.90
CA ASN A 108 10.68 3.77 26.01
C ASN A 108 11.43 4.32 27.25
N GLY A 109 11.87 5.59 27.24
CA GLY A 109 12.57 6.19 28.38
C GLY A 109 13.02 7.63 28.16
N ALA A 110 13.64 8.25 29.16
CA ALA A 110 14.11 9.64 29.09
C ALA A 110 15.47 9.81 28.35
N HIS A 111 16.09 8.72 27.90
CA HIS A 111 17.38 8.69 27.18
C HIS A 111 18.40 9.73 27.65
N ASN A 112 18.68 9.74 28.96
CA ASN A 112 19.60 10.67 29.62
C ASN A 112 21.08 10.41 29.25
N GLU A 113 21.35 9.36 28.48
CA GLU A 113 22.67 8.99 27.93
C GLU A 113 23.13 9.89 26.78
N LEU A 114 22.24 10.68 26.18
CA LEU A 114 22.66 11.61 25.13
C LEU A 114 23.45 12.77 25.72
N THR A 115 24.38 13.30 24.93
CA THR A 115 25.08 14.57 25.20
C THR A 115 24.63 15.65 24.23
N ALA A 116 24.59 16.91 24.70
CA ALA A 116 24.07 18.04 23.93
C ALA A 116 24.55 18.06 22.47
N GLY A 117 23.59 18.02 21.54
CA GLY A 117 23.83 17.98 20.10
C GLY A 117 23.75 16.59 19.46
N GLN A 118 23.47 15.53 20.23
CA GLN A 118 23.19 14.20 19.69
C GLN A 118 21.73 14.06 19.23
N GLN A 119 21.52 13.26 18.19
CA GLN A 119 20.21 12.88 17.66
C GLN A 119 20.03 11.37 17.81
N MET A 120 18.79 10.95 18.10
CA MET A 120 18.39 9.54 18.03
C MET A 120 17.70 9.26 16.71
N GLN A 121 17.86 8.03 16.24
CA GLN A 121 17.17 7.55 15.06
C GLN A 121 16.82 6.08 15.27
N ASP A 122 15.52 5.80 15.23
CA ASP A 122 15.02 4.50 14.79
C ASP A 122 14.49 4.66 13.36
N GLN A 123 14.51 3.57 12.61
CA GLN A 123 13.99 3.53 11.24
C GLN A 123 13.15 2.27 11.07
N PHE A 124 11.93 2.42 10.59
CA PHE A 124 11.00 1.33 10.35
C PHE A 124 10.63 1.28 8.88
N THR A 125 10.77 0.11 8.26
CA THR A 125 10.34 -0.11 6.87
C THR A 125 8.89 -0.57 6.86
N VAL A 126 8.07 0.13 6.10
CA VAL A 126 6.67 -0.19 5.84
C VAL A 126 6.56 -0.68 4.40
N THR A 127 5.84 -1.78 4.16
CA THR A 127 5.71 -2.41 2.85
C THR A 127 4.25 -2.38 2.39
N SER A 128 4.00 -2.09 1.11
CA SER A 128 2.67 -2.21 0.51
C SER A 128 2.13 -3.64 0.62
N GLN A 129 0.82 -3.80 0.54
CA GLN A 129 0.16 -5.11 0.68
C GLN A 129 0.72 -6.18 -0.28
N ASP A 130 0.98 -5.78 -1.51
CA ASP A 130 1.45 -6.62 -2.61
C ASP A 130 2.99 -6.75 -2.66
N GLY A 131 3.70 -6.03 -1.79
CA GLY A 131 5.16 -6.05 -1.70
C GLY A 131 5.90 -5.23 -2.76
N THR A 132 5.21 -4.48 -3.61
CA THR A 132 5.84 -3.75 -4.72
C THR A 132 6.46 -2.40 -4.33
N ALA A 133 6.09 -1.85 -3.17
CA ALA A 133 6.64 -0.61 -2.67
C ALA A 133 6.97 -0.65 -1.18
N THR A 134 7.89 0.24 -0.79
CA THR A 134 8.27 0.46 0.60
C THR A 134 8.33 1.95 0.92
N GLY A 135 7.87 2.30 2.12
CA GLY A 135 8.11 3.60 2.75
C GLY A 135 8.93 3.43 4.03
N THR A 136 9.47 4.52 4.55
CA THR A 136 10.17 4.52 5.83
C THR A 136 9.56 5.54 6.78
N VAL A 137 9.49 5.18 8.06
CA VAL A 137 9.23 6.09 9.18
C VAL A 137 10.45 6.15 10.08
#